data_AF-P75451-F1
#
_entry.id   AF-P75451-F1
#
_cell.length_a   1.000
_cell.length_b   1.000
_cell.length_c   1.000
_cell.angle_alpha   90.00
_cell.angle_beta   90.00
_cell.angle_gamma   90.00
#
_symmetry.space_group_name_H-M   'P 1'
#
loop_
_entity.id
_entity.type
_entity.pdbx_description
1 polymer ?
#
loop_
_entity_poly.entity_id
_entity_poly.type
_entity_poly.pdbx_seq_one_letter_code
_entity_poly.pdbx_strand_id
1 'polypeptide(L)'
;MNKNSGKDYESIQGKIKSKAEIEDSVILDQDTFQGKGEEKTKLDELIRWEAEKNDLLKLIDNVGNDEVFTPVETCQRMLDELFPEDHEVWSNPDLKWLNPCDKNGVFFREIALRLDKGLTKIIPDEYARKKHIMTKMLFSIGLTKFTSLMVRRTLYYCIKANKRKTSEDEGCAIANGARFNNEFGNVVTPYKEHYFGKESKSKNCHFCGTNKNSKYVNSMTEEKYAYDFIHLNSDEYENYFKTNFGVMKFDVIIGNPPYQLSNGSGSDGNGAKAIFQDFVLKAIDLEPKYLAMIIPAKWMISAENIFLNLRDKLKKNKDIKEINIFFDSKDCFPKREIKGGICYFIWQNNYQGKTLINTKFSKKGKSTEIDSSKRNLFVSVLNNTEQIIFRKRIWQDIYTKIDSISASEMKNTHTEREQFRS
;
A
#
# COMPACT_ATOMS: atom_id res chain seq x y z
N MET A 1 42.60 -34.74 -23.60
CA MET A 1 43.33 -34.90 -22.32
C MET A 1 43.19 -33.60 -21.52
N ASN A 2 43.19 -33.69 -20.19
CA ASN A 2 42.86 -32.69 -19.15
C ASN A 2 41.34 -32.51 -18.93
N LYS A 3 40.69 -33.25 -18.02
CA LYS A 3 40.75 -33.29 -16.53
C LYS A 3 40.47 -31.93 -15.85
N ASN A 4 39.28 -31.88 -15.26
CA ASN A 4 38.89 -31.30 -13.97
C ASN A 4 39.34 -29.88 -13.62
N SER A 5 38.36 -28.98 -13.45
CA SER A 5 37.99 -28.47 -12.11
C SER A 5 36.86 -27.44 -12.24
N GLY A 6 35.69 -27.77 -11.72
CA GLY A 6 34.54 -26.87 -11.66
C GLY A 6 33.41 -27.50 -10.84
N LYS A 7 33.76 -28.04 -9.66
CA LYS A 7 32.79 -28.25 -8.59
C LYS A 7 32.71 -26.94 -7.83
N ASP A 8 31.50 -26.41 -7.66
CA ASP A 8 31.00 -25.79 -6.42
C ASP A 8 29.67 -25.06 -6.71
N TYR A 9 28.62 -25.85 -6.97
CA TYR A 9 27.24 -25.44 -6.70
C TYR A 9 26.48 -26.68 -6.24
N GLU A 10 26.72 -27.12 -5.00
CA GLU A 10 25.79 -28.00 -4.28
C GLU A 10 24.61 -27.16 -3.79
N SER A 11 23.68 -26.83 -4.69
CA SER A 11 22.33 -26.45 -4.25
C SER A 11 21.61 -27.75 -3.91
N ILE A 12 21.47 -28.01 -2.61
CA ILE A 12 20.62 -29.06 -2.04
C ILE A 12 19.18 -28.77 -2.48
N GLN A 13 18.81 -29.19 -3.68
CA GLN A 13 17.41 -29.22 -4.13
C GLN A 13 16.91 -30.64 -3.89
N GLY A 14 16.32 -30.87 -2.71
CA GLY A 14 15.38 -31.96 -2.57
C GLY A 14 14.31 -31.78 -3.64
N LYS A 15 14.12 -32.78 -4.51
CA LYS A 15 13.07 -32.77 -5.54
C LYS A 15 11.72 -32.52 -4.84
N ILE A 16 11.08 -31.39 -5.15
CA ILE A 16 9.71 -31.12 -4.74
C ILE A 16 8.82 -32.12 -5.49
N LYS A 17 8.14 -33.01 -4.75
CA LYS A 17 7.15 -33.93 -5.34
C LYS A 17 6.00 -33.14 -5.96
N SER A 18 5.53 -33.61 -7.10
CA SER A 18 4.34 -33.09 -7.77
C SER A 18 3.06 -33.46 -7.01
N LYS A 19 1.97 -32.69 -7.19
CA LYS A 19 0.66 -32.98 -6.54
C LYS A 19 0.21 -34.41 -6.80
N ALA A 20 0.31 -34.86 -8.05
CA ALA A 20 -0.07 -36.20 -8.49
C ALA A 20 0.77 -37.28 -7.79
N GLU A 21 2.09 -37.10 -7.64
CA GLU A 21 2.93 -38.04 -6.89
C GLU A 21 2.54 -38.15 -5.41
N ILE A 22 1.98 -37.08 -4.81
CA ILE A 22 1.48 -37.12 -3.44
C ILE A 22 0.11 -37.80 -3.42
N GLU A 23 -0.84 -37.36 -4.27
CA GLU A 23 -2.23 -37.85 -4.36
C GLU A 23 -2.32 -39.34 -4.72
N ASP A 24 -1.56 -39.82 -5.72
CA ASP A 24 -1.56 -41.23 -6.14
C ASP A 24 -1.04 -42.16 -5.03
N SER A 25 -0.37 -41.62 -4.01
CA SER A 25 0.13 -42.38 -2.87
C SER A 25 -0.79 -42.35 -1.64
N VAL A 26 -1.93 -41.64 -1.73
CA VAL A 26 -2.96 -41.58 -0.69
C VAL A 26 -4.06 -42.60 -1.02
N ILE A 27 -3.93 -43.81 -0.50
CA ILE A 27 -5.05 -44.76 -0.45
C ILE A 27 -5.93 -44.32 0.74
N LEU A 28 -7.00 -43.58 0.48
CA LEU A 28 -8.00 -43.22 1.49
C LEU A 28 -8.89 -44.43 1.77
N ASP A 29 -8.44 -45.37 2.61
CA ASP A 29 -9.33 -46.41 3.10
C ASP A 29 -10.24 -45.82 4.18
N GLN A 30 -11.56 -45.79 3.92
CA GLN A 30 -12.54 -45.10 4.77
C GLN A 30 -12.71 -45.73 6.17
N ASP A 31 -12.11 -46.90 6.43
CA ASP A 31 -12.34 -47.67 7.66
C ASP A 31 -11.21 -47.59 8.70
N THR A 32 -10.17 -46.77 8.51
CA THR A 32 -9.11 -46.62 9.53
C THR A 32 -8.84 -45.17 9.91
N PHE A 33 -9.77 -44.55 10.65
CA PHE A 33 -9.52 -43.28 11.36
C PHE A 33 -8.52 -43.40 12.54
N GLN A 34 -7.74 -44.49 12.60
CA GLN A 34 -6.59 -44.67 13.50
C GLN A 34 -5.29 -45.00 12.73
N GLY A 35 -5.16 -44.46 11.51
CA GLY A 35 -3.99 -44.57 10.66
C GLY A 35 -2.69 -44.10 11.33
N LYS A 36 -1.70 -45.00 11.33
CA LYS A 36 -0.36 -44.86 11.94
C LYS A 36 0.40 -43.70 11.29
N GLY A 37 1.38 -43.12 12.01
CA GLY A 37 2.00 -41.81 11.75
C GLY A 37 2.52 -41.48 10.34
N GLU A 38 2.64 -42.45 9.42
CA GLU A 38 2.97 -42.23 8.01
C GLU A 38 1.85 -41.53 7.20
N GLU A 39 0.58 -41.81 7.49
CA GLU A 39 -0.54 -41.15 6.79
C GLU A 39 -0.68 -39.69 7.21
N LYS A 40 -0.50 -39.42 8.51
CA LYS A 40 -0.52 -38.07 9.07
C LYS A 40 0.60 -37.20 8.48
N THR A 41 1.80 -37.77 8.31
CA THR A 41 2.93 -37.05 7.70
C THR A 41 2.68 -36.73 6.23
N LYS A 42 2.04 -37.61 5.46
CA LYS A 42 1.70 -37.33 4.04
C LYS A 42 0.61 -36.27 3.88
N LEU A 43 -0.44 -36.31 4.71
CA LEU A 43 -1.45 -35.26 4.72
C LEU A 43 -0.83 -33.90 5.08
N ASP A 44 0.07 -33.88 6.06
CA ASP A 44 0.84 -32.68 6.42
C ASP A 44 1.73 -32.21 5.25
N GLU A 45 2.36 -33.11 4.49
CA GLU A 45 3.11 -32.77 3.27
C GLU A 45 2.20 -32.17 2.19
N LEU A 46 1.00 -32.71 1.97
CA LEU A 46 0.07 -32.21 0.97
C LEU A 46 -0.52 -30.85 1.38
N ILE A 47 -0.88 -30.68 2.66
CA ILE A 47 -1.31 -29.39 3.22
C ILE A 47 -0.19 -28.36 3.09
N ARG A 48 1.05 -28.73 3.40
CA ARG A 48 2.21 -27.86 3.24
C ARG A 48 2.46 -27.50 1.78
N TRP A 49 2.39 -28.47 0.87
CA TRP A 49 2.51 -28.23 -0.57
C TRP A 49 1.40 -27.31 -1.08
N GLU A 50 0.15 -27.51 -0.64
CA GLU A 50 -0.96 -26.63 -1.01
C GLU A 50 -0.81 -25.24 -0.39
N ALA A 51 -0.31 -25.11 0.83
CA ALA A 51 -0.03 -23.82 1.46
C ALA A 51 1.17 -23.09 0.82
N GLU A 52 2.20 -23.82 0.40
CA GLU A 52 3.36 -23.28 -0.32
C GLU A 52 2.98 -22.89 -1.75
N LYS A 53 2.07 -23.62 -2.39
CA LYS A 53 1.59 -23.32 -3.74
C LYS A 53 0.49 -22.26 -3.77
N ASN A 54 -0.41 -22.26 -2.78
CA ASN A 54 -1.55 -21.36 -2.69
C ASN A 54 -1.27 -20.29 -1.64
N ASP A 55 -0.75 -19.15 -2.10
CA ASP A 55 -0.64 -17.95 -1.27
C ASP A 55 -2.03 -17.55 -0.74
N LEU A 56 -2.24 -17.72 0.58
CA LEU A 56 -3.50 -17.42 1.24
C LEU A 56 -3.98 -15.98 0.97
N LEU A 57 -3.09 -15.00 0.79
CA LEU A 57 -3.49 -13.62 0.46
C LEU A 57 -4.11 -13.51 -0.94
N LYS A 58 -3.85 -14.45 -1.85
CA LYS A 58 -4.52 -14.52 -3.15
C LYS A 58 -5.91 -15.13 -3.06
N LEU A 59 -6.18 -15.90 -2.00
CA LEU A 59 -7.48 -16.53 -1.74
C LEU A 59 -8.44 -15.61 -0.98
N ILE A 60 -7.92 -14.71 -0.15
CA ILE A 60 -8.75 -13.79 0.61
C ILE A 60 -9.33 -12.73 -0.33
N ASP A 61 -10.64 -12.83 -0.58
CA ASP A 61 -11.40 -11.77 -1.25
C ASP A 61 -11.82 -10.68 -0.26
N ASN A 62 -12.18 -9.53 -0.78
CA ASN A 62 -12.47 -8.34 0.02
C ASN A 62 -13.69 -8.53 0.94
N VAL A 63 -13.56 -8.13 2.21
CA VAL A 63 -14.59 -8.33 3.25
C VAL A 63 -15.77 -7.35 3.14
N GLY A 64 -15.64 -6.30 2.32
CA GLY A 64 -16.72 -5.34 2.05
C GLY A 64 -16.47 -4.45 0.84
N ASN A 65 -17.44 -3.60 0.51
CA ASN A 65 -17.31 -2.62 -0.59
C ASN A 65 -16.41 -1.42 -0.23
N ASP A 66 -16.30 -1.12 1.06
CA ASP A 66 -15.59 0.06 1.57
C ASP A 66 -14.07 -0.22 1.68
N GLU A 67 -13.68 -1.50 1.74
CA GLU A 67 -12.30 -1.97 1.94
C GLU A 67 -11.82 -2.84 0.78
N VAL A 68 -11.23 -2.21 -0.23
CA VAL A 68 -10.62 -2.93 -1.36
C VAL A 68 -9.22 -3.42 -0.97
N PHE A 69 -8.98 -4.73 -0.85
CA PHE A 69 -7.64 -5.27 -0.61
C PHE A 69 -6.85 -5.27 -1.91
N THR A 70 -5.55 -5.00 -1.80
CA THR A 70 -4.62 -5.00 -2.94
C THR A 70 -4.25 -6.44 -3.27
N PRO A 71 -4.47 -6.90 -4.52
CA PRO A 71 -3.92 -8.18 -4.96
C PRO A 71 -2.40 -8.20 -4.85
N VAL A 72 -1.82 -9.38 -4.63
CA VAL A 72 -0.38 -9.58 -4.49
C VAL A 72 0.37 -9.07 -5.73
N GLU A 73 -0.11 -9.43 -6.91
CA GLU A 73 0.49 -9.06 -8.20
C GLU A 73 0.48 -7.53 -8.40
N THR A 74 -0.58 -6.86 -7.96
CA THR A 74 -0.68 -5.39 -8.01
C THR A 74 0.28 -4.74 -7.02
N CYS A 75 0.41 -5.30 -5.81
CA CYS A 75 1.38 -4.84 -4.83
C CYS A 75 2.82 -4.97 -5.35
N GLN A 76 3.17 -6.14 -5.90
CA GLN A 76 4.49 -6.40 -6.46
C GLN A 76 4.80 -5.44 -7.62
N ARG A 77 3.88 -5.29 -8.58
CA ARG A 77 4.04 -4.35 -9.70
C ARG A 77 4.21 -2.90 -9.22
N MET A 78 3.43 -2.47 -8.23
CA MET A 78 3.56 -1.13 -7.65
C MET A 78 4.95 -0.94 -7.02
N LEU A 79 5.44 -1.92 -6.27
CA LEU A 79 6.77 -1.85 -5.66
C LEU A 79 7.88 -1.86 -6.73
N ASP A 80 7.78 -2.68 -7.77
CA ASP A 80 8.78 -2.76 -8.85
C ASP A 80 8.91 -1.46 -9.62
N GLU A 81 7.79 -0.79 -9.90
CA GLU A 81 7.79 0.45 -10.67
C GLU A 81 8.18 1.67 -9.81
N LEU A 82 7.68 1.76 -8.58
CA LEU A 82 7.93 2.94 -7.73
C LEU A 82 9.23 2.84 -6.91
N PHE A 83 9.67 1.62 -6.58
CA PHE A 83 10.87 1.32 -5.82
C PHE A 83 11.64 0.16 -6.48
N PRO A 84 12.28 0.39 -7.65
CA PRO A 84 13.05 -0.63 -8.36
C PRO A 84 14.06 -1.37 -7.47
N GLU A 85 14.54 -2.53 -7.92
CA GLU A 85 15.38 -3.43 -7.10
C GLU A 85 16.65 -2.75 -6.54
N ASP A 86 17.22 -1.79 -7.28
CA ASP A 86 18.40 -1.00 -6.89
C ASP A 86 18.07 0.27 -6.07
N HIS A 87 16.80 0.52 -5.76
CA HIS A 87 16.37 1.68 -4.99
C HIS A 87 16.94 1.61 -3.56
N GLU A 88 17.49 2.73 -3.08
CA GLU A 88 18.18 2.85 -1.77
C GLU A 88 17.34 2.43 -0.55
N VAL A 89 16.02 2.34 -0.70
CA VAL A 89 15.10 1.99 0.38
C VAL A 89 15.23 0.52 0.80
N TRP A 90 15.73 -0.34 -0.11
CA TRP A 90 15.91 -1.77 0.14
C TRP A 90 17.20 -2.09 0.88
N SER A 91 18.18 -1.19 0.84
CA SER A 91 19.51 -1.38 1.43
C SER A 91 19.80 -0.49 2.63
N ASN A 92 18.84 0.32 3.10
CA ASN A 92 19.04 1.22 4.24
C ASN A 92 18.27 0.71 5.48
N PRO A 93 18.96 0.17 6.50
CA PRO A 93 18.32 -0.40 7.68
C PRO A 93 17.70 0.64 8.63
N ASP A 94 17.97 1.93 8.46
CA ASP A 94 17.51 2.99 9.36
C ASP A 94 16.13 3.54 9.01
N LEU A 95 15.64 3.23 7.81
CA LEU A 95 14.36 3.70 7.30
C LEU A 95 13.17 3.04 8.02
N LYS A 96 12.23 3.87 8.46
CA LYS A 96 10.97 3.44 9.09
C LYS A 96 9.84 3.58 8.08
N TRP A 97 9.17 2.47 7.83
CA TRP A 97 8.04 2.33 6.94
C TRP A 97 6.74 2.36 7.74
N LEU A 98 5.80 3.22 7.34
CA LEU A 98 4.45 3.27 7.87
C LEU A 98 3.44 2.81 6.81
N ASN A 99 2.56 1.88 7.18
CA ASN A 99 1.31 1.64 6.48
C ASN A 99 0.15 2.14 7.33
N PRO A 100 -0.42 3.33 7.03
CA PRO A 100 -1.43 3.96 7.88
C PRO A 100 -2.83 3.38 7.69
N CYS A 101 -2.98 2.40 6.80
CA CYS A 101 -4.26 1.88 6.35
C CYS A 101 -4.16 0.40 5.97
N ASP A 102 -3.44 -0.38 6.78
CA ASP A 102 -3.18 -1.78 6.48
C ASP A 102 -4.45 -2.62 6.65
N LYS A 103 -4.59 -3.61 5.77
CA LYS A 103 -5.78 -4.45 5.61
C LYS A 103 -5.43 -5.90 5.90
N ASN A 104 -4.64 -6.49 5.02
CA ASN A 104 -4.22 -7.89 5.09
C ASN A 104 -2.70 -8.07 5.21
N GLY A 105 -1.92 -7.00 5.33
CA GLY A 105 -0.46 -7.05 5.45
C GLY A 105 0.28 -7.29 4.14
N VAL A 106 -0.39 -7.27 2.98
CA VAL A 106 0.25 -7.61 1.69
C VAL A 106 1.46 -6.71 1.38
N PHE A 107 1.33 -5.40 1.59
CA PHE A 107 2.44 -4.46 1.35
C PHE A 107 3.65 -4.80 2.22
N PHE A 108 3.44 -4.98 3.53
CA PHE A 108 4.52 -5.26 4.45
C PHE A 108 5.08 -6.67 4.35
N ARG A 109 4.31 -7.65 3.89
CA ARG A 109 4.84 -8.95 3.51
C ARG A 109 5.84 -8.81 2.36
N GLU A 110 5.42 -8.17 1.25
CA GLU A 110 6.29 -7.99 0.08
C GLU A 110 7.52 -7.12 0.40
N ILE A 111 7.33 -6.06 1.19
CA ILE A 111 8.43 -5.20 1.66
C ILE A 111 9.38 -5.98 2.57
N ALA A 112 8.88 -6.79 3.51
CA ALA A 112 9.74 -7.58 4.39
C ALA A 112 10.62 -8.56 3.60
N LEU A 113 10.06 -9.21 2.57
CA LEU A 113 10.82 -10.11 1.68
C LEU A 113 11.93 -9.36 0.92
N ARG A 114 11.63 -8.16 0.39
CA ARG A 114 12.61 -7.33 -0.33
C ARG A 114 13.69 -6.79 0.61
N LEU A 115 13.32 -6.33 1.80
CA LEU A 115 14.28 -5.87 2.82
C LEU A 115 15.17 -7.01 3.32
N ASP A 116 14.63 -8.22 3.49
CA ASP A 116 15.41 -9.39 3.91
C ASP A 116 16.51 -9.69 2.89
N LYS A 117 16.23 -9.58 1.58
CA LYS A 117 17.25 -9.67 0.52
C LYS A 117 18.21 -8.49 0.52
N GLY A 118 17.69 -7.26 0.54
CA GLY A 118 18.47 -6.03 0.37
C GLY A 118 19.42 -5.72 1.54
N LEU A 119 19.10 -6.18 2.75
CA LEU A 119 19.90 -5.93 3.95
C LEU A 119 20.91 -7.05 4.26
N THR A 120 21.01 -8.10 3.45
CA THR A 120 21.94 -9.24 3.67
C THR A 120 23.39 -8.84 3.89
N LYS A 121 23.89 -7.80 3.19
CA LYS A 121 25.28 -7.33 3.36
C LYS A 121 25.52 -6.56 4.66
N ILE A 122 24.48 -5.90 5.19
CA ILE A 122 24.58 -4.99 6.34
C ILE A 122 24.24 -5.74 7.63
N ILE A 123 23.28 -6.65 7.57
CA ILE A 123 22.89 -7.54 8.68
C ILE A 123 22.95 -8.99 8.15
N PRO A 124 24.13 -9.64 8.11
CA PRO A 124 24.29 -10.96 7.50
C PRO A 124 23.50 -12.06 8.21
N ASP A 125 23.41 -11.99 9.54
CA ASP A 125 22.62 -12.92 10.33
C ASP A 125 21.12 -12.78 10.01
N GLU A 126 20.54 -13.85 9.47
CA GLU A 126 19.15 -13.88 9.02
C GLU A 126 18.16 -13.60 10.16
N TYR A 127 18.45 -14.15 11.34
CA TYR A 127 17.62 -13.96 12.52
C TYR A 127 17.59 -12.48 12.94
N ALA A 128 18.77 -11.87 13.12
CA ALA A 128 18.92 -10.47 13.49
C ALA A 128 18.29 -9.55 12.45
N ARG A 129 18.44 -9.87 11.15
CA ARG A 129 17.88 -9.09 10.06
C ARG A 129 16.35 -9.10 10.06
N LYS A 130 15.73 -10.28 10.15
CA LYS A 130 14.26 -10.40 10.24
C LYS A 130 13.71 -9.72 11.50
N LYS A 131 14.40 -9.89 12.64
CA LYS A 131 14.06 -9.18 13.89
C LYS A 131 14.12 -7.66 13.71
N HIS A 132 15.18 -7.15 13.08
CA HIS A 132 15.36 -5.71 12.83
C HIS A 132 14.24 -5.17 11.93
N ILE A 133 13.98 -5.82 10.79
CA ILE A 133 12.91 -5.45 9.86
C ILE A 133 11.56 -5.34 10.59
N MET A 134 11.18 -6.39 11.32
CA MET A 134 9.86 -6.46 11.95
C MET A 134 9.71 -5.51 13.15
N THR A 135 10.78 -5.30 13.93
CA THR A 135 10.69 -4.54 15.19
C THR A 135 11.11 -3.08 15.06
N LYS A 136 11.89 -2.72 14.04
CA LYS A 136 12.49 -1.38 13.88
C LYS A 136 12.12 -0.69 12.57
N MET A 137 11.69 -1.41 11.54
CA MET A 137 11.43 -0.82 10.23
C MET A 137 9.94 -0.78 9.86
N LEU A 138 9.16 -1.83 10.14
CA LEU A 138 7.76 -1.91 9.69
C LEU A 138 6.77 -1.51 10.80
N PHE A 139 5.89 -0.54 10.51
CA PHE A 139 4.87 -0.02 11.43
C PHE A 139 3.53 0.14 10.74
N SER A 140 2.49 -0.48 11.30
CA SER A 140 1.18 -0.63 10.65
C SER A 140 0.07 -0.10 11.54
N ILE A 141 -0.90 0.58 10.95
CA ILE A 141 -2.17 0.93 11.57
C ILE A 141 -3.27 0.19 10.82
N GLY A 142 -4.00 -0.70 11.51
CA GLY A 142 -5.16 -1.37 10.94
C GLY A 142 -6.33 -0.39 10.74
N LEU A 143 -7.22 -0.69 9.80
CA LEU A 143 -8.46 0.08 9.60
C LEU A 143 -9.57 -0.30 10.59
N THR A 144 -9.54 -1.54 11.04
CA THR A 144 -10.52 -2.20 11.91
C THR A 144 -9.80 -3.18 12.84
N LYS A 145 -10.47 -3.66 13.90
CA LYS A 145 -9.92 -4.73 14.73
C LYS A 145 -9.68 -5.98 13.89
N PHE A 146 -10.60 -6.33 13.00
CA PHE A 146 -10.44 -7.45 12.07
C PHE A 146 -9.19 -7.32 11.18
N THR A 147 -8.99 -6.18 10.50
CA THR A 147 -7.80 -5.99 9.64
C THR A 147 -6.51 -6.00 10.45
N SER A 148 -6.48 -5.42 11.66
CA SER A 148 -5.29 -5.52 12.52
C SER A 148 -4.91 -6.98 12.87
N LEU A 149 -5.90 -7.86 13.05
CA LEU A 149 -5.67 -9.28 13.33
C LEU A 149 -5.16 -10.02 12.09
N MET A 150 -5.65 -9.66 10.91
CA MET A 150 -5.16 -10.19 9.64
C MET A 150 -3.70 -9.81 9.41
N VAL A 151 -3.35 -8.53 9.58
CA VAL A 151 -1.98 -8.05 9.41
C VAL A 151 -1.02 -8.76 10.36
N ARG A 152 -1.38 -8.92 11.64
CA ARG A 152 -0.57 -9.69 12.60
C ARG A 152 -0.38 -11.14 12.16
N ARG A 153 -1.42 -11.82 11.64
CA ARG A 153 -1.28 -13.16 11.08
C ARG A 153 -0.32 -13.21 9.89
N THR A 154 -0.41 -12.24 8.99
CA THR A 154 0.46 -12.17 7.80
C THR A 154 1.91 -11.92 8.17
N LEU A 155 2.20 -11.00 9.10
CA LEU A 155 3.56 -10.59 9.42
C LEU A 155 4.21 -11.42 10.54
N TYR A 156 3.42 -11.85 11.52
CA TYR A 156 3.91 -12.51 12.75
C TYR A 156 3.50 -13.97 12.84
N TYR A 157 2.78 -14.52 11.85
CA TYR A 157 2.20 -15.86 11.86
C TYR A 157 1.24 -16.14 13.03
N CYS A 158 0.77 -15.09 13.71
CA CYS A 158 -0.10 -15.20 14.88
C CYS A 158 -0.91 -13.91 15.09
N ILE A 159 -1.97 -13.96 15.90
CA ILE A 159 -2.77 -12.77 16.22
C ILE A 159 -2.19 -11.92 17.36
N LYS A 160 -1.20 -12.44 18.10
CA LYS A 160 -0.52 -11.78 19.22
C LYS A 160 0.99 -11.86 19.04
N ALA A 161 1.64 -10.72 18.87
CA ALA A 161 3.06 -10.62 18.54
C ALA A 161 4.01 -11.24 19.59
N ASN A 162 3.53 -11.46 20.82
CA ASN A 162 4.31 -12.00 21.94
C ASN A 162 3.62 -13.20 22.63
N LYS A 163 3.05 -14.16 21.89
CA LYS A 163 2.48 -15.35 22.55
C LYS A 163 3.56 -16.00 23.43
N ARG A 164 3.30 -16.12 24.75
CA ARG A 164 4.23 -16.76 25.69
C ARG A 164 4.35 -18.24 25.33
N LYS A 165 5.57 -18.80 25.34
CA LYS A 165 5.80 -20.26 25.33
C LYS A 165 5.01 -20.87 26.50
N THR A 166 3.98 -21.65 26.21
CA THR A 166 3.37 -22.55 27.20
C THR A 166 4.02 -23.94 27.16
N SER A 167 4.73 -24.27 26.09
CA SER A 167 5.52 -25.49 25.91
C SER A 167 6.78 -25.20 25.06
N GLU A 168 7.76 -26.11 25.09
CA GLU A 168 9.05 -25.94 24.40
C GLU A 168 8.91 -25.79 22.88
N ASP A 169 7.83 -26.32 22.29
CA ASP A 169 7.60 -26.44 20.84
C ASP A 169 6.72 -25.34 20.21
N GLU A 170 6.11 -24.45 20.98
CA GLU A 170 5.37 -23.32 20.39
C GLU A 170 6.36 -22.23 19.96
N GLY A 171 6.78 -22.32 18.69
CA GLY A 171 7.66 -21.39 18.00
C GLY A 171 7.30 -19.93 18.29
N CYS A 172 8.32 -19.16 18.64
CA CYS A 172 8.19 -17.75 18.96
C CYS A 172 7.59 -16.98 17.80
N ALA A 173 6.55 -16.19 18.07
CA ALA A 173 6.09 -15.16 17.17
C ALA A 173 7.32 -14.32 16.75
N ILE A 174 7.51 -14.21 15.44
CA ILE A 174 8.61 -13.52 14.75
C ILE A 174 10.00 -14.17 14.92
N ALA A 175 10.52 -14.65 13.78
CA ALA A 175 11.91 -15.03 13.59
C ALA A 175 12.50 -16.03 14.61
N ASN A 176 11.73 -16.90 15.27
CA ASN A 176 12.26 -17.82 16.30
C ASN A 176 12.77 -17.14 17.60
N GLY A 177 12.23 -15.97 17.97
CA GLY A 177 12.52 -15.36 19.29
C GLY A 177 12.47 -13.84 19.36
N ALA A 178 12.13 -13.15 18.26
CA ALA A 178 12.02 -11.69 18.27
C ALA A 178 10.82 -11.26 19.12
N ARG A 179 11.10 -10.62 20.26
CA ARG A 179 10.06 -10.08 21.15
C ARG A 179 9.77 -8.62 20.86
N PHE A 180 8.49 -8.31 20.78
CA PHE A 180 8.00 -6.94 20.90
C PHE A 180 7.87 -6.54 22.38
N ASN A 181 7.51 -5.29 22.65
CA ASN A 181 7.27 -4.82 24.02
C ASN A 181 5.82 -5.08 24.50
N ASN A 182 4.91 -5.47 23.60
CA ASN A 182 3.50 -5.68 23.88
C ASN A 182 2.91 -6.78 22.96
N GLU A 183 1.65 -7.17 23.18
CA GLU A 183 1.00 -8.24 22.41
C GLU A 183 0.59 -7.83 20.98
N PHE A 184 0.63 -6.55 20.64
CA PHE A 184 0.25 -6.02 19.33
C PHE A 184 1.44 -5.85 18.38
N GLY A 185 2.65 -5.77 18.93
CA GLY A 185 3.86 -5.41 18.19
C GLY A 185 3.71 -4.05 17.51
N ASN A 186 4.29 -3.91 16.32
CA ASN A 186 4.15 -2.69 15.52
C ASN A 186 2.87 -2.68 14.65
N VAL A 187 1.82 -3.42 15.01
CA VAL A 187 0.53 -3.42 14.31
C VAL A 187 -0.56 -2.91 15.27
N VAL A 188 -0.95 -1.65 15.10
CA VAL A 188 -1.98 -1.01 15.92
C VAL A 188 -3.36 -1.57 15.58
N THR A 189 -4.08 -1.96 16.64
CA THR A 189 -5.53 -2.18 16.58
C THR A 189 -6.19 -0.82 16.77
N PRO A 190 -6.95 -0.30 15.79
CA PRO A 190 -7.57 1.02 15.91
C PRO A 190 -8.67 1.03 16.97
N TYR A 191 -8.89 2.19 17.59
CA TYR A 191 -9.85 2.35 18.70
C TYR A 191 -10.52 3.73 18.75
N LYS A 192 -10.30 4.60 17.75
CA LYS A 192 -10.92 5.93 17.72
C LYS A 192 -12.43 5.86 17.53
N GLU A 193 -13.10 6.88 18.02
CA GLU A 193 -14.55 7.11 17.88
C GLU A 193 -14.80 8.32 16.98
N HIS A 194 -16.00 8.40 16.38
CA HIS A 194 -16.41 9.57 15.59
C HIS A 194 -16.60 10.79 16.51
N TYR A 195 -16.15 11.96 16.05
CA TYR A 195 -16.24 13.21 16.81
C TYR A 195 -17.21 14.20 16.17
N PHE A 196 -18.27 14.59 16.88
CA PHE A 196 -19.34 15.47 16.38
C PHE A 196 -19.29 16.91 16.92
N GLY A 197 -18.38 17.20 17.86
CA GLY A 197 -18.35 18.45 18.62
C GLY A 197 -19.49 18.54 19.64
N LYS A 198 -19.23 19.08 20.84
CA LYS A 198 -20.25 19.17 21.92
C LYS A 198 -21.42 20.11 21.57
N GLU A 199 -21.15 21.14 20.77
CA GLU A 199 -22.10 22.23 20.47
C GLU A 199 -22.40 22.37 18.97
N SER A 200 -21.88 21.47 18.14
CA SER A 200 -22.00 21.62 16.70
C SER A 200 -23.42 21.29 16.23
N LYS A 201 -24.02 22.20 15.46
CA LYS A 201 -25.26 21.91 14.69
C LYS A 201 -25.03 20.81 13.65
N SER A 202 -23.77 20.54 13.30
CA SER A 202 -23.42 19.51 12.31
C SER A 202 -23.75 18.14 12.87
N LYS A 203 -24.51 17.37 12.09
CA LYS A 203 -24.78 15.96 12.37
C LYS A 203 -23.66 15.04 11.84
N ASN A 204 -22.57 15.58 11.32
CA ASN A 204 -21.51 14.83 10.66
C ASN A 204 -20.20 14.90 11.44
N CYS A 205 -19.47 13.79 11.47
CA CYS A 205 -18.16 13.66 12.10
C CYS A 205 -17.19 14.68 11.52
N HIS A 206 -16.44 15.36 12.39
CA HIS A 206 -15.50 16.41 12.01
C HIS A 206 -14.41 15.93 11.06
N PHE A 207 -13.93 14.69 11.24
CA PHE A 207 -12.81 14.14 10.49
C PHE A 207 -13.24 13.49 9.17
N CYS A 208 -14.15 12.51 9.22
CA CYS A 208 -14.54 11.74 8.03
C CYS A 208 -15.87 12.19 7.39
N GLY A 209 -16.69 12.97 8.10
CA GLY A 209 -18.02 13.38 7.62
C GLY A 209 -19.15 12.36 7.82
N THR A 210 -18.88 11.22 8.45
CA THR A 210 -19.90 10.20 8.81
C THR A 210 -21.03 10.81 9.61
N ASN A 211 -22.29 10.53 9.24
CA ASN A 211 -23.44 11.06 9.98
C ASN A 211 -23.60 10.38 11.35
N LYS A 212 -24.01 11.14 12.36
CA LYS A 212 -24.24 10.67 13.73
C LYS A 212 -25.30 9.57 13.84
N ASN A 213 -26.21 9.51 12.87
CA ASN A 213 -27.25 8.49 12.80
C ASN A 213 -26.82 7.26 11.97
N SER A 214 -25.58 7.20 11.48
CA SER A 214 -25.09 6.05 10.73
C SER A 214 -24.86 4.83 11.62
N LYS A 215 -24.91 3.63 11.04
CA LYS A 215 -24.60 2.36 11.73
C LYS A 215 -23.20 2.33 12.35
N TYR A 216 -22.27 3.13 11.83
CA TYR A 216 -20.88 3.22 12.27
C TYR A 216 -20.68 4.00 13.58
N VAL A 217 -21.74 4.64 14.09
CA VAL A 217 -21.74 5.38 15.37
C VAL A 217 -22.47 4.60 16.47
N ASN A 218 -23.26 3.59 16.11
CA ASN A 218 -24.03 2.80 17.05
C ASN A 218 -23.11 2.07 18.05
N SER A 219 -23.42 2.08 19.35
CA SER A 219 -22.62 1.38 20.36
C SER A 219 -22.55 -0.14 20.14
N MET A 220 -23.56 -0.74 19.49
CA MET A 220 -23.64 -2.18 19.23
C MET A 220 -22.71 -2.67 18.09
N THR A 221 -22.22 -1.78 17.22
CA THR A 221 -21.28 -2.19 16.16
C THR A 221 -19.87 -2.31 16.73
N GLU A 222 -19.24 -3.47 16.54
CA GLU A 222 -17.85 -3.69 16.99
C GLU A 222 -16.85 -2.82 16.24
N GLU A 223 -17.08 -2.61 14.94
CA GLU A 223 -16.20 -1.82 14.07
C GLU A 223 -16.83 -0.46 13.78
N LYS A 224 -16.17 0.61 14.24
CA LYS A 224 -16.66 2.00 14.12
C LYS A 224 -16.28 2.67 12.80
N TYR A 225 -15.29 2.18 12.06
CA TYR A 225 -14.77 2.81 10.84
C TYR A 225 -14.36 4.29 11.04
N ALA A 226 -14.03 4.68 12.28
CA ALA A 226 -13.36 5.92 12.62
C ALA A 226 -11.85 5.67 12.54
N TYR A 227 -11.31 5.72 11.32
CA TYR A 227 -9.91 5.33 11.09
C TYR A 227 -8.94 6.25 11.84
N ASP A 228 -8.17 5.66 12.75
CA ASP A 228 -7.27 6.39 13.65
C ASP A 228 -6.42 7.43 12.92
N PHE A 229 -5.77 7.02 11.81
CA PHE A 229 -4.82 7.86 11.10
C PHE A 229 -5.40 9.18 10.58
N ILE A 230 -6.71 9.26 10.30
CA ILE A 230 -7.35 10.52 9.87
C ILE A 230 -8.21 11.16 10.97
N HIS A 231 -8.41 10.49 12.11
CA HIS A 231 -9.13 10.98 13.30
C HIS A 231 -8.18 11.51 14.38
N LEU A 232 -7.13 12.21 13.92
CA LEU A 232 -6.13 12.87 14.75
C LEU A 232 -6.02 14.34 14.33
N ASN A 233 -6.06 15.21 15.33
CA ASN A 233 -5.62 16.60 15.18
C ASN A 233 -4.10 16.65 15.01
N SER A 234 -3.60 17.73 14.42
CA SER A 234 -2.17 17.85 14.07
C SER A 234 -1.23 17.71 15.28
N ASP A 235 -1.66 18.16 16.46
CA ASP A 235 -0.94 18.08 17.73
C ASP A 235 -0.99 16.68 18.39
N GLU A 236 -1.86 15.78 17.92
CA GLU A 236 -2.00 14.43 18.49
C GLU A 236 -1.07 13.39 17.85
N TYR A 237 -0.56 13.62 16.63
CA TYR A 237 0.21 12.61 15.88
C TYR A 237 1.48 12.17 16.61
N GLU A 238 2.25 13.11 17.16
CA GLU A 238 3.50 12.76 17.81
C GLU A 238 3.26 11.90 19.06
N ASN A 239 2.26 12.27 19.89
CA ASN A 239 1.88 11.45 21.03
C ASN A 239 1.32 10.08 20.59
N TYR A 240 0.47 10.05 19.56
CA TYR A 240 -0.08 8.81 19.03
C TYR A 240 1.02 7.84 18.57
N PHE A 241 2.01 8.31 17.79
CA PHE A 241 3.11 7.46 17.34
C PHE A 241 4.06 7.07 18.45
N LYS A 242 4.35 7.98 19.39
CA LYS A 242 5.17 7.68 20.57
C LYS A 242 4.55 6.59 21.42
N THR A 243 3.25 6.69 21.72
CA THR A 243 2.52 5.72 22.54
C THR A 243 2.43 4.35 21.86
N ASN A 244 2.11 4.32 20.56
CA ASN A 244 1.87 3.07 19.85
C ASN A 244 3.14 2.38 19.36
N PHE A 245 4.16 3.15 18.95
CA PHE A 245 5.34 2.62 18.26
C PHE A 245 6.67 3.00 18.93
N GLY A 246 6.69 3.99 19.81
CA GLY A 246 7.93 4.53 20.38
C GLY A 246 8.80 5.27 19.36
N VAL A 247 8.24 5.66 18.21
CA VAL A 247 8.90 6.44 17.16
C VAL A 247 8.06 7.68 16.83
N MET A 248 8.70 8.73 16.32
CA MET A 248 8.04 10.03 16.06
C MET A 248 7.88 10.36 14.58
N LYS A 249 8.67 9.71 13.73
CA LYS A 249 8.77 10.01 12.30
C LYS A 249 8.89 8.73 11.49
N PHE A 250 8.40 8.79 10.26
CA PHE A 250 8.46 7.73 9.28
C PHE A 250 9.08 8.25 8.01
N ASP A 251 9.98 7.47 7.43
CA ASP A 251 10.74 7.85 6.24
C ASP A 251 10.00 7.44 4.96
N VAL A 252 9.24 6.34 5.01
CA VAL A 252 8.45 5.87 3.88
C VAL A 252 7.02 5.60 4.34
N ILE A 253 6.03 6.18 3.67
CA ILE A 253 4.62 5.89 3.92
C ILE A 253 4.05 5.18 2.70
N ILE A 254 3.40 4.03 2.89
CA ILE A 254 2.83 3.24 1.80
C ILE A 254 1.45 2.69 2.14
N GLY A 255 0.55 2.57 1.17
CA GLY A 255 -0.68 1.81 1.39
C GLY A 255 -1.75 1.92 0.31
N ASN A 256 -2.87 1.27 0.60
CA ASN A 256 -4.11 1.33 -0.17
C ASN A 256 -5.20 1.80 0.80
N PRO A 257 -5.46 3.12 0.92
CA PRO A 257 -6.46 3.62 1.84
C PRO A 257 -7.88 3.16 1.46
N PRO A 258 -8.85 3.19 2.38
CA PRO A 258 -10.26 3.04 2.02
C PRO A 258 -10.65 4.14 1.04
N TYR A 259 -11.37 3.78 -0.03
CA TYR A 259 -11.67 4.74 -1.11
C TYR A 259 -12.86 5.63 -0.76
N GLN A 260 -13.83 5.07 -0.08
CA GLN A 260 -15.06 5.76 0.29
C GLN A 260 -15.59 5.19 1.60
N LEU A 261 -16.36 6.00 2.31
CA LEU A 261 -17.12 5.55 3.46
C LEU A 261 -18.60 5.77 3.18
N SER A 262 -19.42 4.73 3.36
CA SER A 262 -20.86 4.84 3.14
C SER A 262 -21.50 5.70 4.23
N ASN A 263 -22.24 6.76 3.85
CA ASN A 263 -22.89 7.66 4.80
C ASN A 263 -24.14 7.05 5.47
N GLY A 264 -24.42 5.76 5.27
CA GLY A 264 -25.60 5.05 5.78
C GLY A 264 -26.93 5.43 5.12
N SER A 265 -26.97 6.47 4.29
CA SER A 265 -28.17 6.85 3.52
C SER A 265 -28.26 6.03 2.23
N GLY A 266 -28.81 4.81 2.32
CA GLY A 266 -29.15 3.96 1.18
C GLY A 266 -28.19 2.80 0.92
N SER A 267 -28.74 1.68 0.44
CA SER A 267 -28.04 0.43 0.16
C SER A 267 -27.04 0.51 -1.00
N ASP A 268 -27.16 1.51 -1.88
CA ASP A 268 -26.55 1.43 -3.22
C ASP A 268 -25.36 2.39 -3.43
N GLY A 269 -24.72 2.86 -2.36
CA GLY A 269 -23.53 3.69 -2.47
C GLY A 269 -23.77 5.11 -3.05
N ASN A 270 -25.02 5.47 -3.36
CA ASN A 270 -25.45 6.78 -3.91
C ASN A 270 -25.17 8.00 -3.02
N GLY A 271 -24.44 7.83 -1.92
CA GLY A 271 -23.96 8.92 -1.06
C GLY A 271 -22.61 8.62 -0.39
N ALA A 272 -21.83 7.67 -0.89
CA ALA A 272 -20.52 7.34 -0.32
C ALA A 272 -19.52 8.47 -0.57
N LYS A 273 -19.00 9.05 0.52
CA LYS A 273 -18.03 10.16 0.44
C LYS A 273 -16.65 9.58 0.23
N ALA A 274 -15.87 10.17 -0.67
CA ALA A 274 -14.47 9.81 -0.82
C ALA A 274 -13.70 10.12 0.48
N ILE A 275 -12.79 9.24 0.86
CA ILE A 275 -12.00 9.38 2.10
C ILE A 275 -10.50 9.15 1.90
N PHE A 276 -10.10 8.53 0.79
CA PHE A 276 -8.68 8.27 0.50
C PHE A 276 -7.84 9.54 0.44
N GLN A 277 -8.42 10.67 0.02
CA GLN A 277 -7.69 11.94 -0.07
C GLN A 277 -7.22 12.43 1.30
N ASP A 278 -7.96 12.12 2.37
CA ASP A 278 -7.60 12.53 3.72
C ASP A 278 -6.36 11.76 4.20
N PHE A 279 -6.25 10.47 3.86
CA PHE A 279 -5.04 9.68 4.11
C PHE A 279 -3.82 10.24 3.37
N VAL A 280 -3.98 10.64 2.10
CA VAL A 280 -2.89 11.22 1.32
C VAL A 280 -2.44 12.55 1.92
N LEU A 281 -3.39 13.44 2.26
CA LEU A 281 -3.09 14.74 2.86
C LEU A 281 -2.37 14.59 4.21
N LYS A 282 -2.88 13.72 5.10
CA LYS A 282 -2.24 13.45 6.39
C LYS A 282 -0.87 12.82 6.23
N ALA A 283 -0.68 11.91 5.28
CA ALA A 283 0.63 11.33 5.01
C ALA A 283 1.65 12.37 4.51
N ILE A 284 1.23 13.33 3.68
CA ILE A 284 2.09 14.45 3.25
C ILE A 284 2.45 15.35 4.44
N ASP A 285 1.50 15.62 5.35
CA ASP A 285 1.74 16.46 6.53
C ASP A 285 2.73 15.84 7.53
N LEU A 286 2.98 14.53 7.44
CA LEU A 286 4.03 13.85 8.20
C LEU A 286 5.44 14.00 7.60
N GLU A 287 5.55 14.63 6.44
CA GLU A 287 6.80 14.93 5.73
C GLU A 287 7.75 13.72 5.56
N PRO A 288 7.27 12.54 5.12
CA PRO A 288 8.14 11.39 4.90
C PRO A 288 9.16 11.69 3.80
N LYS A 289 10.22 10.88 3.65
CA LYS A 289 11.10 10.97 2.47
C LYS A 289 10.34 10.53 1.21
N TYR A 290 9.56 9.47 1.32
CA TYR A 290 8.75 8.91 0.24
C TYR A 290 7.32 8.61 0.71
N LEU A 291 6.34 8.91 -0.14
CA LEU A 291 4.95 8.51 0.03
C LEU A 291 4.48 7.80 -1.24
N ALA A 292 4.03 6.56 -1.11
CA ALA A 292 3.49 5.78 -2.22
C ALA A 292 2.10 5.23 -1.91
N MET A 293 1.09 5.57 -2.70
CA MET A 293 -0.27 5.06 -2.47
C MET A 293 -0.94 4.64 -3.77
N ILE A 294 -1.75 3.59 -3.70
CA ILE A 294 -2.71 3.21 -4.75
C ILE A 294 -4.09 3.75 -4.40
N ILE A 295 -4.65 4.61 -5.25
CA ILE A 295 -5.89 5.35 -5.01
C ILE A 295 -6.73 5.52 -6.29
N PRO A 296 -8.05 5.76 -6.19
CA PRO A 296 -8.90 6.03 -7.35
C PRO A 296 -8.42 7.24 -8.13
N ALA A 297 -8.34 7.12 -9.46
CA ALA A 297 -7.79 8.17 -10.32
C ALA A 297 -8.68 9.43 -10.43
N LYS A 298 -9.91 9.38 -9.92
CA LYS A 298 -10.88 10.50 -10.01
C LYS A 298 -10.40 11.82 -9.37
N TRP A 299 -9.47 11.77 -8.41
CA TRP A 299 -8.92 13.00 -7.80
C TRP A 299 -8.20 13.90 -8.80
N MET A 300 -7.76 13.33 -9.92
CA MET A 300 -7.05 14.04 -10.97
C MET A 300 -7.96 14.94 -11.81
N ILE A 301 -9.26 14.61 -11.90
CA ILE A 301 -10.20 15.29 -12.82
C ILE A 301 -11.46 15.82 -12.16
N SER A 302 -11.88 15.29 -11.01
CA SER A 302 -13.13 15.69 -10.38
C SER A 302 -13.05 17.14 -9.91
N ALA A 303 -14.12 17.91 -10.13
CA ALA A 303 -14.25 19.30 -9.71
C ALA A 303 -14.72 19.44 -8.25
N GLU A 304 -14.88 18.35 -7.51
CA GLU A 304 -15.24 18.43 -6.08
C GLU A 304 -14.14 19.13 -5.27
N ASN A 305 -14.55 20.01 -4.35
CA ASN A 305 -13.64 20.82 -3.53
C ASN A 305 -12.60 19.98 -2.76
N ILE A 306 -12.96 18.77 -2.33
CA ILE A 306 -12.02 17.86 -1.64
C ILE A 306 -10.83 17.45 -2.54
N PHE A 307 -11.06 17.27 -3.84
CA PHE A 307 -10.01 16.92 -4.78
C PHE A 307 -9.28 18.15 -5.30
N LEU A 308 -9.94 19.31 -5.39
CA LEU A 308 -9.26 20.58 -5.62
C LEU A 308 -8.23 20.85 -4.52
N ASN A 309 -8.59 20.67 -3.25
CA ASN A 309 -7.67 20.84 -2.12
C ASN A 309 -6.47 19.86 -2.20
N LEU A 310 -6.71 18.58 -2.51
CA LEU A 310 -5.63 17.62 -2.71
C LEU A 310 -4.69 18.06 -3.84
N ARG A 311 -5.23 18.49 -4.99
CA ARG A 311 -4.43 18.99 -6.11
C ARG A 311 -3.64 20.23 -5.73
N ASP A 312 -4.23 21.16 -4.99
CA ASP A 312 -3.54 22.39 -4.55
C ASP A 312 -2.38 22.08 -3.62
N LYS A 313 -2.55 21.15 -2.68
CA LYS A 313 -1.46 20.65 -1.80
C LYS A 313 -0.33 20.03 -2.64
N LEU A 314 -0.67 19.12 -3.56
CA LEU A 314 0.31 18.45 -4.41
C LEU A 314 1.02 19.42 -5.39
N LYS A 315 0.29 20.42 -5.90
CA LYS A 315 0.82 21.44 -6.82
C LYS A 315 1.81 22.37 -6.12
N LYS A 316 1.52 22.79 -4.89
CA LYS A 316 2.42 23.63 -4.09
C LYS A 316 3.76 22.94 -3.83
N ASN A 317 3.70 21.64 -3.63
CA ASN A 317 4.82 20.81 -3.25
C ASN A 317 5.67 20.34 -4.44
N LYS A 318 5.09 20.18 -5.65
CA LYS A 318 5.75 19.66 -6.88
C LYS A 318 6.37 18.27 -6.75
N ASP A 319 5.98 17.54 -5.71
CA ASP A 319 6.72 16.39 -5.20
C ASP A 319 6.33 15.04 -5.82
N ILE A 320 5.36 14.97 -6.74
CA ILE A 320 5.03 13.70 -7.42
C ILE A 320 6.12 13.40 -8.47
N LYS A 321 6.99 12.44 -8.14
CA LYS A 321 8.07 11.98 -9.01
C LYS A 321 7.56 11.10 -10.14
N GLU A 322 6.66 10.17 -9.83
CA GLU A 322 6.07 9.26 -10.81
C GLU A 322 4.62 8.93 -10.47
N ILE A 323 3.78 8.79 -11.50
CA ILE A 323 2.40 8.33 -11.41
C ILE A 323 2.09 7.35 -12.55
N ASN A 324 1.53 6.20 -12.17
CA ASN A 324 1.07 5.16 -13.07
C ASN A 324 -0.46 5.12 -13.02
N ILE A 325 -1.08 5.35 -14.18
CA ILE A 325 -2.50 5.63 -14.30
C ILE A 325 -3.16 4.55 -15.13
N PHE A 326 -4.23 3.95 -14.62
CA PHE A 326 -4.99 2.89 -15.26
C PHE A 326 -6.43 3.35 -15.49
N PHE A 327 -6.85 3.41 -16.76
CA PHE A 327 -8.24 3.75 -17.09
C PHE A 327 -9.22 2.65 -16.69
N ASP A 328 -8.83 1.39 -16.89
CA ASP A 328 -9.58 0.25 -16.40
C ASP A 328 -8.99 -0.20 -15.07
N SER A 329 -9.78 -0.09 -13.99
CA SER A 329 -9.33 -0.53 -12.68
C SER A 329 -9.07 -2.03 -12.59
N LYS A 330 -9.63 -2.82 -13.51
CA LYS A 330 -9.46 -4.28 -13.57
C LYS A 330 -8.01 -4.69 -13.82
N ASP A 331 -7.18 -3.80 -14.35
CA ASP A 331 -5.74 -4.02 -14.48
C ASP A 331 -5.02 -4.18 -13.14
N CYS A 332 -5.53 -3.54 -12.09
CA CYS A 332 -5.03 -3.63 -10.72
C CYS A 332 -5.94 -4.46 -9.82
N PHE A 333 -7.23 -4.50 -10.11
CA PHE A 333 -8.25 -5.15 -9.30
C PHE A 333 -9.19 -5.97 -10.19
N PRO A 334 -8.78 -7.15 -10.70
CA PRO A 334 -9.53 -7.89 -11.72
C PRO A 334 -10.98 -8.23 -11.34
N LYS A 335 -11.27 -8.36 -10.05
CA LYS A 335 -12.59 -8.69 -9.50
C LYS A 335 -13.46 -7.46 -9.19
N ARG A 336 -12.97 -6.23 -9.39
CA ARG A 336 -13.70 -4.99 -9.02
C ARG A 336 -13.62 -3.91 -10.06
N GLU A 337 -14.74 -3.22 -10.22
CA GLU A 337 -14.84 -2.01 -11.01
C GLU A 337 -14.77 -0.78 -10.10
N ILE A 338 -13.78 0.08 -10.34
CA ILE A 338 -13.60 1.35 -9.66
C ILE A 338 -13.81 2.44 -10.72
N LYS A 339 -14.99 3.08 -10.66
CA LYS A 339 -15.36 4.12 -11.62
C LYS A 339 -14.35 5.28 -11.59
N GLY A 340 -13.92 5.71 -12.77
CA GLY A 340 -12.92 6.76 -12.95
C GLY A 340 -11.47 6.27 -12.94
N GLY A 341 -11.23 4.95 -12.88
CA GLY A 341 -9.91 4.34 -12.95
C GLY A 341 -9.17 4.34 -11.61
N ILE A 342 -7.93 3.88 -11.64
CA ILE A 342 -7.04 3.80 -10.48
C ILE A 342 -5.65 4.33 -10.86
N CYS A 343 -4.91 4.84 -9.89
CA CYS A 343 -3.50 5.15 -10.06
C CYS A 343 -2.70 4.72 -8.83
N TYR A 344 -1.42 4.47 -9.00
CA TYR A 344 -0.45 4.55 -7.92
C TYR A 344 0.66 5.52 -8.28
N PHE A 345 1.22 6.17 -7.27
CA PHE A 345 2.22 7.20 -7.44
C PHE A 345 3.29 7.09 -6.37
N ILE A 346 4.45 7.71 -6.63
CA ILE A 346 5.44 8.05 -5.61
C ILE A 346 5.60 9.56 -5.55
N TRP A 347 5.32 10.07 -4.35
CA TRP A 347 5.62 11.41 -3.90
C TRP A 347 6.97 11.35 -3.17
N GLN A 348 7.88 12.25 -3.49
CA GLN A 348 9.20 12.36 -2.86
C GLN A 348 9.35 13.77 -2.32
N ASN A 349 9.67 13.88 -1.03
CA ASN A 349 9.81 15.17 -0.37
C ASN A 349 10.90 16.01 -1.02
N ASN A 350 10.59 17.27 -1.31
CA ASN A 350 11.44 18.23 -2.02
C ASN A 350 11.84 17.80 -3.43
N TYR A 351 11.04 16.98 -4.12
CA TYR A 351 11.29 16.65 -5.52
C TYR A 351 10.97 17.85 -6.42
N GLN A 352 11.97 18.32 -7.17
CA GLN A 352 11.85 19.48 -8.07
C GLN A 352 11.83 19.11 -9.56
N GLY A 353 11.78 17.82 -9.89
CA GLY A 353 11.83 17.34 -11.26
C GLY A 353 10.47 17.31 -11.96
N LYS A 354 10.49 17.06 -13.27
CA LYS A 354 9.28 16.72 -14.03
C LYS A 354 8.76 15.35 -13.59
N THR A 355 7.45 15.22 -13.44
CA THR A 355 6.77 13.96 -13.12
C THR A 355 6.85 12.99 -14.30
N LEU A 356 7.23 11.73 -14.04
CA LEU A 356 7.03 10.64 -14.99
C LEU A 356 5.56 10.18 -14.91
N ILE A 357 4.84 10.29 -16.02
CA ILE A 357 3.43 9.95 -16.14
C ILE A 357 3.33 8.77 -17.10
N ASN A 358 2.95 7.63 -16.58
CA ASN A 358 2.72 6.40 -17.34
C ASN A 358 1.21 6.15 -17.41
N THR A 359 0.64 6.30 -18.60
CA THR A 359 -0.78 6.05 -18.84
C THR A 359 -0.95 4.68 -19.47
N LYS A 360 -1.67 3.80 -18.77
CA LYS A 360 -1.85 2.39 -19.11
C LYS A 360 -3.25 2.15 -19.66
N PHE A 361 -3.28 1.63 -20.88
CA PHE A 361 -4.50 1.32 -21.62
C PHE A 361 -4.58 -0.19 -21.85
N SER A 362 -5.48 -0.84 -21.12
CA SER A 362 -5.84 -2.22 -21.43
C SER A 362 -7.03 -2.26 -22.37
N LYS A 363 -6.89 -3.01 -23.47
CA LYS A 363 -8.00 -3.44 -24.31
C LYS A 363 -8.26 -4.90 -23.98
N LYS A 364 -9.54 -5.27 -23.85
CA LYS A 364 -9.97 -6.65 -23.55
C LYS A 364 -9.26 -7.65 -24.49
N GLY A 365 -8.45 -8.54 -23.93
CA GLY A 365 -7.70 -9.57 -24.68
C GLY A 365 -6.41 -9.13 -25.38
N LYS A 366 -5.88 -7.93 -25.09
CA LYS A 366 -4.59 -7.45 -25.63
C LYS A 366 -3.63 -7.04 -24.52
N SER A 367 -2.33 -7.02 -24.82
CA SER A 367 -1.29 -6.46 -23.96
C SER A 367 -1.61 -5.01 -23.60
N THR A 368 -1.36 -4.61 -22.37
CA THR A 368 -1.49 -3.21 -21.92
C THR A 368 -0.57 -2.31 -22.74
N GLU A 369 -1.15 -1.34 -23.46
CA GLU A 369 -0.40 -0.27 -24.13
C GLU A 369 -0.01 0.78 -23.07
N ILE A 370 1.25 1.22 -23.07
CA ILE A 370 1.75 2.23 -22.12
C ILE A 370 2.18 3.47 -22.90
N ASP A 371 1.63 4.63 -22.53
CA ASP A 371 2.05 5.95 -23.00
C ASP A 371 2.79 6.67 -21.87
N SER A 372 4.08 6.91 -22.05
CA SER A 372 4.97 7.47 -21.03
C SER A 372 5.41 8.88 -21.39
N SER A 373 5.30 9.80 -20.45
CA SER A 373 5.76 11.19 -20.63
C SER A 373 6.42 11.74 -19.37
N LYS A 374 7.40 12.63 -19.53
CA LYS A 374 8.04 13.32 -18.42
C LYS A 374 7.76 14.83 -18.50
N ARG A 375 6.83 15.32 -17.67
CA ARG A 375 6.33 16.72 -17.67
C ARG A 375 5.86 17.17 -16.28
N ASN A 376 5.56 18.46 -16.13
CA ASN A 376 4.86 18.92 -14.93
C ASN A 376 3.50 18.22 -14.84
N LEU A 377 3.16 17.66 -13.68
CA LEU A 377 1.88 16.98 -13.48
C LEU A 377 0.71 17.95 -13.63
N PHE A 378 0.82 19.10 -12.99
CA PHE A 378 -0.14 20.19 -13.06
C PHE A 378 0.31 21.23 -14.07
N VAL A 379 -0.39 21.29 -15.21
CA VAL A 379 -0.18 22.32 -16.23
C VAL A 379 -1.44 23.18 -16.32
N SER A 380 -1.29 24.50 -16.26
CA SER A 380 -2.37 25.43 -16.58
C SER A 380 -2.62 25.39 -18.08
N VAL A 381 -3.60 24.59 -18.51
CA VAL A 381 -4.17 24.74 -19.85
C VAL A 381 -5.41 25.60 -19.67
N LEU A 382 -5.47 26.73 -20.39
CA LEU A 382 -6.64 27.57 -20.65
C LEU A 382 -7.58 27.76 -19.46
N ASN A 383 -7.50 28.93 -18.79
CA ASN A 383 -8.44 29.45 -17.79
C ASN A 383 -9.69 28.56 -17.53
N ASN A 384 -9.64 27.81 -16.43
CA ASN A 384 -10.68 26.93 -15.84
C ASN A 384 -10.50 25.41 -16.01
N THR A 385 -9.82 24.85 -15.00
CA THR A 385 -10.19 23.65 -14.23
C THR A 385 -10.22 22.27 -14.89
N GLU A 386 -10.13 22.12 -16.22
CA GLU A 386 -9.82 20.82 -16.82
C GLU A 386 -8.31 20.62 -16.88
N GLN A 387 -7.67 20.37 -15.72
CA GLN A 387 -6.29 19.87 -15.70
C GLN A 387 -6.30 18.49 -16.37
N ILE A 388 -5.91 18.46 -17.64
CA ILE A 388 -5.90 17.25 -18.47
C ILE A 388 -4.82 16.32 -17.94
N ILE A 389 -5.17 15.50 -16.95
CA ILE A 389 -4.41 14.29 -16.68
C ILE A 389 -4.81 13.18 -17.69
N PHE A 390 -5.85 13.39 -18.51
CA PHE A 390 -6.42 12.31 -19.30
C PHE A 390 -7.04 12.71 -20.64
N ARG A 391 -6.28 13.06 -21.68
CA ARG A 391 -6.80 12.90 -23.05
C ARG A 391 -5.67 12.49 -23.99
N LYS A 392 -5.96 11.45 -24.79
CA LYS A 392 -5.19 10.78 -25.87
C LYS A 392 -3.92 11.50 -26.36
N ARG A 393 -2.92 10.72 -26.81
CA ARG A 393 -1.71 11.08 -27.60
C ARG A 393 -1.75 12.41 -28.37
N ILE A 394 -2.89 12.77 -28.99
CA ILE A 394 -3.15 14.07 -29.64
C ILE A 394 -2.81 15.28 -28.76
N TRP A 395 -3.03 15.23 -27.44
CA TRP A 395 -2.69 16.34 -26.55
C TRP A 395 -1.20 16.48 -26.31
N GLN A 396 -0.42 15.40 -26.42
CA GLN A 396 1.04 15.44 -26.26
C GLN A 396 1.68 16.40 -27.28
N ASP A 397 1.19 16.36 -28.53
CA ASP A 397 1.64 17.26 -29.60
C ASP A 397 1.26 18.72 -29.30
N ILE A 398 0.07 18.95 -28.74
CA ILE A 398 -0.38 20.28 -28.31
C ILE A 398 0.47 20.78 -27.13
N TYR A 399 0.78 19.92 -26.15
CA TYR A 399 1.63 20.26 -25.01
C TYR A 399 3.04 20.63 -25.44
N THR A 400 3.65 19.84 -26.33
CA THR A 400 5.02 20.12 -26.81
C THR A 400 5.06 21.48 -27.51
N LYS A 401 3.99 21.85 -28.23
CA LYS A 401 3.81 23.18 -28.81
C LYS A 401 3.61 24.26 -27.73
N ILE A 402 2.73 24.09 -26.75
CA ILE A 402 2.49 25.10 -25.69
C ILE A 402 3.73 25.32 -24.82
N ASP A 403 4.42 24.26 -24.40
CA ASP A 403 5.68 24.37 -23.64
C ASP A 403 6.75 25.09 -24.47
N SER A 404 6.82 24.84 -25.79
CA SER A 404 7.74 25.56 -26.68
C SER A 404 7.39 27.04 -26.84
N ILE A 405 6.10 27.38 -26.89
CA ILE A 405 5.61 28.77 -27.01
C ILE A 405 5.88 29.53 -25.72
N SER A 406 5.49 28.98 -24.57
CA SER A 406 5.71 29.61 -23.26
C SER A 406 7.21 29.77 -22.93
N ALA A 407 8.05 28.81 -23.33
CA ALA A 407 9.50 28.97 -23.23
C ALA A 407 10.06 30.06 -24.16
N SER A 408 9.49 30.21 -25.37
CA SER A 408 9.89 31.27 -26.31
C SER A 408 9.46 32.67 -25.85
N GLU A 409 8.26 32.80 -25.26
CA GLU A 409 7.77 34.06 -24.69
C GLU A 409 8.59 34.47 -23.45
N MET A 410 8.99 33.52 -22.60
CA MET A 410 9.91 33.79 -21.50
C MET A 410 11.31 34.22 -21.99
N LYS A 411 11.82 33.63 -23.08
CA LYS A 411 13.09 34.08 -23.67
C LYS A 411 12.99 35.49 -24.23
N ASN A 412 11.94 35.80 -24.98
CA ASN A 412 11.75 37.13 -25.57
C ASN A 412 11.69 38.23 -24.50
N THR A 413 10.94 37.99 -23.41
CA THR A 413 10.86 38.94 -22.28
C THR A 413 12.18 39.10 -21.52
N HIS A 414 13.05 38.09 -21.50
CA HIS A 414 14.41 38.21 -20.96
C HIS A 414 15.32 39.05 -21.86
N THR A 415 15.30 38.84 -23.18
CA THR A 415 16.07 39.67 -24.13
C THR A 415 15.63 41.13 -24.14
N GLU A 416 14.32 41.41 -24.04
CA GLU A 416 13.83 42.79 -23.93
C GLU A 416 14.32 43.48 -22.65
N ARG A 417 14.41 42.75 -21.53
CA ARG A 417 14.94 43.29 -20.27
C ARG A 417 16.45 43.53 -20.30
N GLU A 418 17.21 42.72 -21.03
CA GLU A 418 18.65 42.94 -21.20
C GLU A 418 18.93 44.13 -22.12
N GLN A 419 18.17 44.29 -23.21
CA GLN A 419 18.26 45.47 -24.08
C GLN A 419 17.88 46.78 -23.37
N PHE A 420 17.03 46.74 -22.35
CA PHE A 420 16.69 47.92 -21.55
C PHE A 420 17.74 48.24 -20.46
N ARG A 421 18.68 47.33 -20.18
CA ARG A 421 19.75 47.51 -19.18
C ARG A 421 21.10 47.91 -19.79
N SER A 422 21.32 47.64 -21.07
CA SER A 422 22.41 48.23 -21.86
C SER A 422 22.06 49.64 -22.31
#